data_AF-A0A437RH28-F1
#
_entry.id   AF-A0A437RH28-F1
#
_cell.length_a   1.000
_cell.length_b   1.000
_cell.length_c   1.000
_cell.angle_alpha   90.00
_cell.angle_beta   90.00
_cell.angle_gamma   90.00
#
_symmetry.space_group_name_H-M   'P 1'
#
loop_
_entity.id
_entity.type
_entity.pdbx_description
1 polymer ?
#
loop_
_entity_poly.entity_id
_entity_poly.type
_entity_poly.pdbx_seq_one_letter_code
_entity_poly.pdbx_strand_id
1 'polypeptide(L)' 'MQAHTGATIDPAADWLRPASPLGQLIAAAFDPVMPPEDWAVWTEPPADIKMREGLTIVWRTEVLPSLAKRFGLQMA' A
#
# COMPACT_ATOMS: atom_id res chain seq x y z
N MET A 1 19.26 -9.75 21.88
CA MET A 1 18.25 -9.48 20.83
C MET A 1 18.44 -8.03 20.41
N GLN A 2 19.01 -7.78 19.22
CA GLN A 2 19.14 -6.41 18.72
C GLN A 2 17.73 -5.92 18.40
N ALA A 3 17.32 -4.80 18.99
CA ALA A 3 16.18 -4.07 18.50
C ALA A 3 16.53 -3.65 17.06
N HIS A 4 15.88 -4.27 16.07
CA HIS A 4 15.87 -3.67 14.75
C HIS A 4 15.24 -2.31 14.93
N THR A 5 16.05 -1.25 14.86
CA THR A 5 15.57 0.12 14.71
C THR A 5 14.62 0.09 13.53
N GLY A 6 13.30 0.09 13.81
CA GLY A 6 12.29 -0.29 12.83
C GLY A 6 12.41 0.61 11.62
N ALA A 7 12.64 0.01 10.45
CA ALA A 7 12.71 0.78 9.22
C ALA A 7 11.41 1.57 9.06
N THR A 8 11.54 2.86 8.83
CA THR A 8 10.39 3.74 8.60
C THR A 8 9.99 3.68 7.14
N ILE A 9 8.69 3.58 6.87
CA ILE A 9 8.12 3.72 5.53
C ILE A 9 7.30 5.00 5.45
N ASP A 10 7.50 5.75 4.38
CA ASP A 10 6.68 6.90 4.03
C ASP A 10 5.49 6.42 3.15
N PRO A 11 4.24 6.43 3.66
CA PRO A 11 3.08 5.98 2.90
C PRO A 11 2.75 6.85 1.67
N ALA A 12 3.40 8.02 1.51
CA ALA A 12 3.27 8.86 0.34
C ALA A 12 4.33 8.55 -0.74
N ALA A 13 5.30 7.67 -0.46
CA ALA A 13 6.38 7.40 -1.40
C ALA A 13 5.89 6.75 -2.70
N ASP A 14 6.41 7.23 -3.83
CA ASP A 14 5.98 6.82 -5.16
C ASP A 14 6.18 5.32 -5.45
N TRP A 15 7.25 4.74 -4.90
CA TRP A 15 7.56 3.33 -5.01
C TRP A 15 6.68 2.43 -4.11
N LEU A 16 5.79 3.02 -3.30
CA LEU A 16 4.75 2.34 -2.51
C LEU A 16 3.34 2.55 -3.06
N ARG A 17 3.16 3.28 -4.17
CA ARG A 17 1.84 3.43 -4.79
C ARG A 17 1.32 2.06 -5.27
N PRO A 18 0.00 1.83 -5.29
CA PRO A 18 -0.57 0.53 -5.68
C PRO A 18 -0.08 0.04 -7.05
N ALA A 19 0.02 0.92 -8.04
CA ALA A 19 0.48 0.57 -9.40
C ALA A 19 1.99 0.34 -9.54
N SER A 20 2.80 0.61 -8.50
CA SER A 20 4.24 0.36 -8.54
C SER A 20 4.55 -1.15 -8.45
N PRO A 21 5.73 -1.62 -8.93
CA PRO A 21 6.09 -3.04 -8.84
C PRO A 21 6.06 -3.60 -7.41
N LEU A 22 6.52 -2.82 -6.42
CA LEU A 22 6.43 -3.25 -5.02
C LEU A 22 5.00 -3.15 -4.49
N GLY A 23 4.24 -2.12 -4.89
CA GLY A 23 2.82 -1.99 -4.56
C GLY A 23 2.01 -3.22 -4.98
N GLN A 24 2.26 -3.75 -6.18
CA GLN A 24 1.61 -4.97 -6.66
C GLN A 24 1.91 -6.19 -5.77
N LEU A 25 3.16 -6.34 -5.32
CA LEU A 25 3.54 -7.41 -4.39
C LEU A 25 2.88 -7.23 -3.01
N ILE A 26 2.75 -5.99 -2.54
CA ILE A 26 2.08 -5.68 -1.28
C ILE A 26 0.59 -6.00 -1.39
N ALA A 27 -0.08 -5.58 -2.46
CA ALA A 27 -1.50 -5.87 -2.70
C ALA A 27 -1.75 -7.39 -2.67
N ALA A 28 -0.94 -8.16 -3.41
CA ALA A 28 -1.06 -9.62 -3.48
C ALA A 28 -0.89 -10.31 -2.11
N ALA A 29 -0.07 -9.73 -1.23
CA ALA A 29 0.26 -10.32 0.06
C ALA A 29 -0.66 -9.86 1.20
N PHE A 30 -1.27 -8.67 1.09
CA PHE A 30 -1.94 -8.00 2.21
C PHE A 30 -3.39 -7.61 1.95
N ASP A 31 -3.90 -7.76 0.73
CA ASP A 31 -5.32 -7.63 0.43
C ASP A 31 -5.83 -8.88 -0.31
N PRO A 32 -6.54 -9.79 0.37
CA PRO A 32 -7.07 -11.00 -0.26
C PRO A 32 -8.37 -10.77 -1.03
N VAL A 33 -8.96 -9.57 -0.95
CA VAL A 33 -10.28 -9.27 -1.53
C VAL A 33 -10.12 -8.64 -2.91
N MET A 34 -9.17 -7.72 -3.07
CA MET A 34 -8.95 -6.99 -4.31
C MET A 34 -7.66 -7.47 -5.01
N PRO A 35 -7.75 -7.99 -6.25
CA PRO A 35 -6.57 -8.38 -7.02
C PRO A 35 -5.58 -7.22 -7.20
N PRO A 36 -4.26 -7.49 -7.27
CA PRO A 36 -3.25 -6.46 -7.48
C PRO A 36 -3.48 -5.60 -8.73
N GLU A 37 -3.89 -6.22 -9.83
CA GLU A 37 -4.18 -5.54 -11.09
C GLU A 37 -5.33 -4.55 -10.95
N ASP A 38 -6.36 -4.88 -10.17
CA ASP A 38 -7.49 -3.99 -9.90
C ASP A 38 -7.02 -2.79 -9.07
N TRP A 39 -6.13 -3.01 -8.10
CA TRP A 39 -5.50 -1.92 -7.34
C TRP A 39 -4.79 -0.93 -8.26
N ALA A 40 -4.08 -1.40 -9.29
CA ALA A 40 -3.45 -0.52 -10.28
C ALA A 40 -4.48 0.20 -11.15
N VAL A 41 -5.48 -0.51 -11.66
CA VAL A 41 -6.51 0.04 -12.57
C VAL A 41 -7.33 1.13 -11.90
N TRP A 42 -7.74 0.93 -10.64
CA TRP A 42 -8.68 1.82 -9.98
C TRP A 42 -8.03 2.98 -9.22
N THR A 43 -6.70 2.99 -9.08
CA THR A 43 -5.97 4.10 -8.42
C THR A 43 -5.25 5.05 -9.39
N GLU A 44 -5.18 4.70 -10.68
CA GLU A 44 -4.58 5.51 -11.73
C GLU A 44 -5.61 6.09 -12.72
N PRO A 45 -5.29 7.17 -13.46
CA PRO A 45 -6.11 7.60 -14.59
C PRO A 45 -6.26 6.47 -15.64
N PRO A 46 -7.43 6.31 -16.27
CA PRO A 46 -8.58 7.22 -16.29
C PRO A 46 -9.66 6.94 -15.23
N ALA A 47 -9.37 6.21 -14.15
CA ALA A 47 -10.37 5.92 -13.13
C ALA A 47 -10.98 7.20 -12.52
N ASP A 48 -12.25 7.10 -12.10
CA ASP A 48 -12.97 8.20 -11.46
C ASP A 48 -12.20 8.77 -10.26
N ILE A 49 -12.23 10.10 -10.12
CA ILE A 49 -11.42 10.77 -9.09
C ILE A 49 -11.80 10.34 -7.67
N LYS A 50 -13.10 10.15 -7.39
CA LYS A 50 -13.55 9.74 -6.05
C LYS A 50 -13.17 8.29 -5.78
N MET A 51 -13.22 7.43 -6.80
CA MET A 51 -12.74 6.05 -6.68
C MET A 51 -11.24 6.02 -6.34
N ARG A 52 -10.43 6.77 -7.08
CA ARG A 52 -8.98 6.86 -6.86
C ARG A 52 -8.65 7.38 -5.45
N GLU A 53 -9.33 8.42 -5.01
CA GLU A 53 -9.16 8.99 -3.67
C GLU A 53 -9.56 7.98 -2.58
N GLY A 54 -10.73 7.35 -2.72
CA GLY A 54 -11.21 6.35 -1.77
C GLY A 54 -10.26 5.17 -1.62
N LEU A 55 -9.80 4.61 -2.74
CA LEU A 55 -8.84 3.50 -2.71
C LEU A 55 -7.47 3.93 -2.20
N THR A 56 -7.00 5.14 -2.53
CA THR A 56 -5.75 5.67 -1.96
C THR A 56 -5.83 5.77 -0.42
N ILE A 57 -7.01 6.11 0.12
CA ILE A 57 -7.24 6.10 1.57
C ILE A 57 -7.13 4.67 2.11
N VAL A 58 -7.87 3.72 1.54
CA VAL A 58 -7.83 2.29 1.95
C VAL A 58 -6.41 1.75 1.91
N TRP A 59 -5.65 2.06 0.86
CA TRP A 59 -4.24 1.67 0.73
C TRP A 59 -3.41 2.12 1.93
N ARG A 60 -3.57 3.39 2.33
CA ARG A 60 -2.81 4.02 3.42
C ARG A 60 -3.29 3.62 4.80
N THR A 61 -4.57 3.33 4.98
CA THR A 61 -5.16 3.06 6.31
C THR A 61 -5.33 1.59 6.63
N GLU A 62 -5.28 0.71 5.62
CA GLU A 62 -5.55 -0.72 5.80
C GLU A 62 -4.41 -1.59 5.26
N VAL A 63 -4.01 -1.38 4.01
CA VAL A 63 -3.01 -2.24 3.35
C VAL A 63 -1.60 -2.00 3.88
N LEU A 64 -1.10 -0.75 3.82
CA LEU A 64 0.24 -0.41 4.31
C LEU A 64 0.41 -0.65 5.83
N PRO A 65 -0.59 -0.38 6.69
CA PRO A 65 -0.51 -0.74 8.10
C PRO A 65 -0.42 -2.25 8.34
N SER A 66 -1.04 -3.07 7.49
CA SER A 66 -0.92 -4.54 7.57
C SER A 66 0.50 -5.01 7.27
N LEU A 67 1.15 -4.43 6.25
CA LEU A 67 2.57 -4.61 5.97
C LEU A 67 3.43 -4.18 7.17
N ALA A 68 3.22 -2.98 7.68
CA ALA A 68 4.00 -2.43 8.80
C ALA A 68 3.88 -3.29 10.05
N LYS A 69 2.67 -3.73 10.39
CA LYS A 69 2.41 -4.65 11.51
C LYS A 69 3.13 -5.98 11.33
N ARG A 70 3.13 -6.54 10.11
CA ARG A 70 3.73 -7.86 9.82
C ARG A 70 5.26 -7.87 9.98
N PHE A 71 5.90 -6.74 9.67
CA PHE A 71 7.36 -6.61 9.64
C PHE A 71 7.94 -5.70 10.73
N GLY A 72 7.11 -5.11 11.59
CA GLY A 72 7.56 -4.20 12.65
C GLY A 72 8.09 -2.85 12.12
N LEU A 73 7.52 -2.36 11.02
CA LEU A 73 7.90 -1.08 10.42
C LEU A 73 7.21 0.08 11.13
N GLN A 74 7.83 1.26 11.10
CA GLN A 74 7.21 2.50 11.54
C GLN A 74 6.62 3.23 10.33
N MET A 75 5.44 3.82 10.49
CA MET A 75 4.87 4.74 9.48
C MET A 75 5.35 6.16 9.83
N ALA A 76 5.95 6.87 8.86
CA ALA A 76 6.35 8.27 9.01
C ALA A 76 5.14 9.22 9.04
#